data_AF-A0A0P7XFZ2-F1
#
_entry.id   AF-A0A0P7XFZ2-F1
#
_cell.length_a   1.000
_cell.length_b   1.000
_cell.length_c   1.000
_cell.angle_alpha   90.00
_cell.angle_beta   90.00
_cell.angle_gamma   90.00
#
_symmetry.space_group_name_H-M   'P 1'
#
loop_
_entity.id
_entity.type
_entity.pdbx_description
1 polymer ?
#
loop_
_entity_poly.entity_id
_entity_poly.type
_entity_poly.pdbx_seq_one_letter_code
_entity_poly.pdbx_strand_id
1 'polypeptide(L)'
;MTRTIETGEVHFFYRSKIYVGQPSGVDDLQRMFLALVPDDRKRARLFIVGRKQMPDILPGEADPSERHWLLLSEVGAPAEIGKALHPVRYQTETRGERQTQQAILVGSGRFVIASRDDATQPAYSLGQPKTLGQPQKALNIEKEARYVIAVRNPSIEVPGFPEAQPDYPKDVAQKFADKRWIDVSGSRLLDYENAQLVLIGAEEDAEPLDIGSGGEADPFATFELDRGDWPDDPLRNGAFAEATGEAEPVESEADRGKGGRRGGPAAASTDSAAGVASALKGVSLPSDRAALVRQARDNDAPDEVISLIGNLPDREFETMADVSKAVGEVR
;
A
#
# COMPACT_ATOMS: atom_id res chain seq x y z
N MET A 1 -21.94 17.61 -13.98
CA MET A 1 -22.93 17.07 -12.99
C MET A 1 -22.16 16.23 -11.98
N THR A 2 -22.33 16.46 -10.68
CA THR A 2 -21.62 15.72 -9.64
C THR A 2 -22.38 14.45 -9.26
N ARG A 3 -21.70 13.31 -9.23
CA ARG A 3 -22.25 12.03 -8.79
C ARG A 3 -21.38 11.45 -7.67
N THR A 4 -21.94 11.35 -6.47
CA THR A 4 -21.29 10.67 -5.35
C THR A 4 -21.11 9.18 -5.65
N ILE A 5 -19.88 8.70 -5.49
CA ILE A 5 -19.49 7.29 -5.65
C ILE A 5 -19.48 6.61 -4.27
N GLU A 6 -18.89 7.26 -3.28
CA GLU A 6 -18.70 6.69 -1.95
C GLU A 6 -18.51 7.79 -0.90
N THR A 7 -18.94 7.55 0.33
CA THR A 7 -18.70 8.40 1.50
C THR A 7 -18.25 7.53 2.68
N GLY A 8 -17.56 8.12 3.65
CA GLY A 8 -17.09 7.37 4.81
C GLY A 8 -16.17 8.16 5.72
N GLU A 9 -15.40 7.43 6.52
CA GLU A 9 -14.33 7.97 7.35
C GLU A 9 -12.98 7.91 6.65
N VAL A 10 -12.17 8.93 6.88
CA VAL A 10 -10.79 9.00 6.44
C VAL A 10 -9.87 9.15 7.63
N HIS A 11 -8.78 8.40 7.61
CA HIS A 11 -7.80 8.40 8.69
C HIS A 11 -6.39 8.44 8.12
N PHE A 12 -5.54 9.26 8.70
CA PHE A 12 -4.16 9.40 8.30
C PHE A 12 -3.27 8.81 9.39
N PHE A 13 -2.27 8.03 8.99
CA PHE A 13 -1.28 7.50 9.90
C PHE A 13 0.13 7.76 9.37
N TYR A 14 1.12 7.80 10.26
CA TYR A 14 2.52 7.68 9.88
C TYR A 14 3.17 6.52 10.62
N ARG A 15 4.25 6.00 10.05
CA ARG A 15 5.13 5.03 10.72
C ARG A 15 6.54 5.58 10.72
N SER A 16 7.15 5.69 11.89
CA SER A 16 8.54 6.15 12.05
C SER A 16 9.53 5.09 11.55
N LYS A 17 10.75 5.52 11.23
CA LYS A 17 11.89 4.61 11.04
C LYS A 17 12.25 3.95 12.37
N ILE A 18 12.80 2.74 12.32
CA ILE A 18 13.05 1.89 13.50
C ILE A 18 13.90 2.58 14.59
N TYR A 19 14.92 3.34 14.19
CA TYR A 19 15.87 3.99 15.09
C TYR A 19 15.53 5.46 15.40
N VAL A 20 14.32 5.88 15.04
CA VAL A 20 13.79 7.20 15.38
C VAL A 20 12.88 7.01 16.58
N GLY A 21 13.19 7.67 17.70
CA GLY A 21 12.27 7.80 18.83
C GLY A 21 11.10 8.70 18.44
N GLN A 22 11.16 9.98 18.78
CA GLN A 22 10.18 10.97 18.33
C GLN A 22 10.57 11.57 16.95
N PRO A 23 9.76 11.40 15.90
CA PRO A 23 10.01 12.03 14.60
C PRO A 23 9.97 13.55 14.66
N SER A 24 10.72 14.22 13.78
CA SER A 24 10.72 15.67 13.64
C SER A 24 10.15 16.17 12.30
N GLY A 25 10.04 15.28 11.31
CA GLY A 25 9.52 15.57 9.98
C GLY A 25 9.49 14.35 9.06
N VAL A 26 9.18 14.56 7.78
CA VAL A 26 8.98 13.49 6.78
C VAL A 26 10.18 12.57 6.60
N ASP A 27 11.41 13.08 6.78
CA ASP A 27 12.62 12.29 6.62
C ASP A 27 12.78 11.21 7.69
N ASP A 28 12.18 11.40 8.85
CA ASP A 28 12.19 10.43 9.95
C ASP A 28 11.13 9.32 9.79
N LEU A 29 10.26 9.47 8.79
CA LEU A 29 9.17 8.55 8.52
C LEU A 29 9.59 7.46 7.55
N GLN A 30 9.17 6.23 7.86
CA GLN A 30 9.23 5.09 6.96
C GLN A 30 8.09 5.16 5.95
N ARG A 31 6.86 5.42 6.41
CA ARG A 31 5.64 5.44 5.59
C ARG A 31 4.63 6.44 6.12
N MET A 32 3.79 6.93 5.22
CA MET A 32 2.52 7.56 5.52
C MET A 32 1.41 6.68 4.96
N PHE A 33 0.32 6.54 5.71
CA PHE A 33 -0.86 5.81 5.30
C PHE A 33 -2.09 6.70 5.24
N LEU A 34 -2.97 6.38 4.29
CA LEU A 34 -4.32 6.92 4.17
C LEU A 34 -5.28 5.74 4.25
N ALA A 35 -6.12 5.69 5.28
CA ALA A 35 -7.16 4.68 5.42
C ALA A 35 -8.53 5.28 5.04
N LEU A 36 -9.27 4.60 4.18
CA LEU A 36 -10.65 4.94 3.81
C LEU A 36 -11.59 3.85 4.28
N VAL A 37 -12.61 4.21 5.06
CA VAL A 37 -13.61 3.30 5.61
C VAL A 37 -14.99 3.77 5.14
N PRO A 38 -15.59 3.13 4.10
CA PRO A 38 -16.92 3.49 3.64
C PRO A 38 -17.97 3.43 4.75
N ASP A 39 -19.02 4.24 4.64
CA ASP A 39 -20.09 4.35 5.66
C ASP A 39 -20.80 3.00 5.95
N ASP A 40 -20.76 2.05 5.01
CA ASP A 40 -21.30 0.69 5.24
C ASP A 40 -20.46 -0.17 6.20
N ARG A 41 -19.24 0.28 6.53
CA ARG A 41 -18.24 -0.36 7.42
C ARG A 41 -17.89 -1.80 7.07
N LYS A 42 -18.25 -2.28 5.88
CA LYS A 42 -17.99 -3.67 5.50
C LYS A 42 -16.53 -3.92 5.15
N ARG A 43 -15.80 -2.85 4.84
CA ARG A 43 -14.40 -2.89 4.47
C ARG A 43 -13.69 -1.60 4.86
N ALA A 44 -12.37 -1.68 4.88
CA ALA A 44 -11.46 -0.55 4.94
C ALA A 44 -10.35 -0.77 3.91
N ARG A 45 -9.80 0.33 3.42
CA ARG A 45 -8.71 0.36 2.43
C ARG A 45 -7.55 1.10 3.05
N LEU A 46 -6.39 0.46 3.14
CA LEU A 46 -5.17 1.11 3.63
C LEU A 46 -4.26 1.40 2.44
N PHE A 47 -4.09 2.68 2.13
CA PHE A 47 -3.18 3.15 1.10
C PHE A 47 -1.85 3.56 1.71
N ILE A 48 -0.74 3.20 1.08
CA ILE A 48 0.54 3.85 1.26
C ILE A 48 0.57 5.10 0.39
N VAL A 49 0.90 6.24 1.00
CA VAL A 49 1.05 7.53 0.31
C VAL A 49 2.50 7.70 -0.13
N GLY A 50 2.72 7.77 -1.44
CA GLY A 50 4.03 8.06 -2.03
C GLY A 50 4.58 9.40 -1.55
N ARG A 51 5.91 9.53 -1.49
CA ARG A 51 6.63 10.69 -0.93
C ARG A 51 6.37 10.99 0.56
N LYS A 52 5.52 10.21 1.24
CA LYS A 52 5.20 10.30 2.68
C LYS A 52 4.50 11.61 3.09
N GLN A 53 3.87 12.31 2.15
CA GLN A 53 3.08 13.51 2.38
C GLN A 53 1.99 13.63 1.30
N MET A 54 0.92 14.38 1.54
CA MET A 54 -0.08 14.68 0.52
C MET A 54 0.49 15.65 -0.55
N PRO A 55 -0.02 15.61 -1.79
CA PRO A 55 0.33 16.60 -2.81
C PRO A 55 -0.02 18.01 -2.37
N ASP A 56 0.77 18.97 -2.84
CA ASP A 56 0.41 20.39 -2.73
C ASP A 56 -0.86 20.68 -3.54
N ILE A 57 -1.61 21.67 -3.07
CA ILE A 57 -2.83 22.16 -3.70
C ILE A 57 -2.51 23.58 -4.16
N LEU A 58 -2.06 23.72 -5.40
CA LEU A 58 -1.61 24.99 -5.95
C LEU A 58 -2.78 25.77 -6.60
N PRO A 59 -2.92 27.07 -6.34
CA PRO A 59 -3.92 27.91 -7.00
C PRO A 59 -3.62 28.07 -8.49
N GLY A 60 -4.56 27.68 -9.36
CA GLY A 60 -4.52 27.96 -10.80
C GLY A 60 -3.55 27.12 -11.65
N GLU A 61 -2.82 26.17 -11.06
CA GLU A 61 -1.91 25.27 -11.78
C GLU A 61 -2.02 23.83 -11.25
N ALA A 62 -2.29 22.88 -12.14
CA ALA A 62 -2.02 21.47 -11.88
C ALA A 62 -0.63 21.15 -12.44
N ASP A 63 0.41 21.14 -11.60
CA ASP A 63 1.76 20.74 -12.06
C ASP A 63 1.81 19.21 -12.28
N PRO A 64 2.08 18.73 -13.51
CA PRO A 64 2.28 17.31 -13.78
C PRO A 64 3.41 16.64 -12.97
N SER A 65 4.34 17.42 -12.39
CA SER A 65 5.48 16.96 -11.58
C SER A 65 5.13 16.65 -10.11
N GLU A 66 3.96 17.12 -9.65
CA GLU A 66 3.43 16.95 -8.29
C GLU A 66 2.57 15.69 -8.10
N ARG A 67 2.66 14.75 -9.05
CA ARG A 67 1.93 13.48 -8.98
C ARG A 67 2.47 12.62 -7.85
N HIS A 68 1.68 12.45 -6.80
CA HIS A 68 1.94 11.41 -5.80
C HIS A 68 1.23 10.14 -6.25
N TRP A 69 1.81 9.00 -5.89
CA TRP A 69 1.14 7.72 -6.07
C TRP A 69 0.52 7.26 -4.77
N LEU A 70 -0.60 6.56 -4.87
CA LEU A 70 -1.15 5.75 -3.79
C LEU A 70 -1.01 4.29 -4.16
N LEU A 71 -0.56 3.45 -3.23
CA LEU A 71 -0.56 2.01 -3.37
C LEU A 71 -1.55 1.44 -2.36
N LEU A 72 -2.58 0.74 -2.82
CA LEU A 72 -3.49 0.04 -1.94
C LEU A 72 -2.79 -1.18 -1.34
N SER A 73 -2.30 -1.07 -0.11
CA SER A 73 -1.52 -2.14 0.52
C SER A 73 -2.40 -3.22 1.13
N GLU A 74 -3.56 -2.86 1.66
CA GLU A 74 -4.46 -3.79 2.36
C GLU A 74 -5.93 -3.46 2.04
N VAL A 75 -6.75 -4.50 1.84
CA VAL A 75 -8.21 -4.39 1.76
C VAL A 75 -8.85 -5.48 2.60
N GLY A 76 -9.61 -5.09 3.62
CA GLY A 76 -10.20 -6.06 4.55
C GLY A 76 -11.23 -5.45 5.47
N ALA A 77 -11.64 -6.20 6.48
CA ALA A 77 -12.46 -5.62 7.55
C ALA A 77 -11.66 -4.53 8.30
N PRO A 78 -12.30 -3.48 8.84
CA PRO A 78 -11.60 -2.44 9.61
C PRO A 78 -10.68 -2.99 10.71
N ALA A 79 -11.13 -4.02 11.45
CA ALA A 79 -10.30 -4.71 12.45
C ALA A 79 -9.05 -5.41 11.86
N GLU A 80 -9.13 -5.95 10.65
CA GLU A 80 -7.97 -6.54 9.96
C GLU A 80 -6.95 -5.47 9.59
N ILE A 81 -7.42 -4.29 9.15
CA ILE A 81 -6.55 -3.13 8.90
C ILE A 81 -5.89 -2.65 10.20
N GLY A 82 -6.61 -2.66 11.32
CA GLY A 82 -6.05 -2.38 12.65
C GLY A 82 -4.80 -3.22 12.96
N LYS A 83 -4.84 -4.53 12.68
CA LYS A 83 -3.69 -5.43 12.86
C LYS A 83 -2.48 -5.05 12.01
N ALA A 84 -2.69 -4.49 10.82
CA ALA A 84 -1.60 -4.01 9.96
C ALA A 84 -0.93 -2.72 10.50
N LEU A 85 -1.63 -1.97 11.35
CA LEU A 85 -1.13 -0.75 12.01
C LEU A 85 -0.26 -1.06 13.24
N HIS A 86 -0.41 -2.23 13.85
CA HIS A 86 0.42 -2.66 14.99
C HIS A 86 1.91 -2.80 14.63
N PRO A 87 2.82 -2.63 15.62
CA PRO A 87 4.21 -2.97 15.47
C PRO A 87 4.40 -4.47 15.33
N VAL A 88 5.43 -4.88 14.60
CA VAL A 88 5.62 -6.29 14.25
C VAL A 88 7.09 -6.62 14.18
N ARG A 89 7.46 -7.83 14.57
CA ARG A 89 8.84 -8.29 14.59
C ARG A 89 8.94 -9.54 13.74
N TYR A 90 9.87 -9.61 12.82
CA TYR A 90 9.96 -10.69 11.84
C TYR A 90 11.40 -11.06 11.55
N GLN A 91 11.65 -12.33 11.26
CA GLN A 91 12.99 -12.80 10.87
C GLN A 91 13.22 -12.50 9.38
N THR A 92 14.39 -11.95 9.06
CA THR A 92 14.88 -11.88 7.67
C THR A 92 16.01 -12.87 7.48
N GLU A 93 15.98 -13.61 6.38
CA GLU A 93 16.98 -14.62 6.03
C GLU A 93 18.39 -14.03 5.86
N THR A 94 18.50 -12.74 5.54
CA THR A 94 19.78 -12.08 5.19
C THR A 94 20.30 -11.12 6.25
N ARG A 95 19.44 -10.62 7.15
CA ARG A 95 19.82 -9.55 8.10
C ARG A 95 19.27 -9.77 9.53
N GLY A 96 18.80 -10.98 9.84
CA GLY A 96 18.30 -11.33 11.18
C GLY A 96 16.93 -10.71 11.50
N GLU A 97 16.65 -10.55 12.79
CA GLU A 97 15.38 -10.03 13.29
C GLU A 97 15.18 -8.54 12.91
N ARG A 98 14.04 -8.24 12.30
CA ARG A 98 13.58 -6.89 11.95
C ARG A 98 12.32 -6.56 12.71
N GLN A 99 12.07 -5.27 12.89
CA GLN A 99 10.86 -4.76 13.51
C GLN A 99 10.27 -3.64 12.65
N THR A 100 8.96 -3.58 12.50
CA THR A 100 8.28 -2.35 12.06
C THR A 100 7.64 -1.68 13.26
N GLN A 101 7.72 -0.35 13.29
CA GLN A 101 7.08 0.44 14.32
C GLN A 101 5.55 0.47 14.16
N GLN A 102 4.86 0.80 15.24
CA GLN A 102 3.45 1.10 15.25
C GLN A 102 3.13 2.26 14.28
N ALA A 103 1.99 2.18 13.61
CA ALA A 103 1.47 3.31 12.84
C ALA A 103 0.67 4.24 13.76
N ILE A 104 1.06 5.51 13.81
CA ILE A 104 0.51 6.52 14.71
C ILE A 104 -0.49 7.38 13.94
N LEU A 105 -1.67 7.56 14.53
CA LEU A 105 -2.76 8.34 13.98
C LEU A 105 -2.43 9.84 14.01
N VAL A 106 -2.62 10.52 12.88
CA VAL A 106 -2.28 11.93 12.71
C VAL A 106 -3.47 12.79 12.27
N GLY A 107 -4.53 12.20 11.73
CA GLY A 107 -5.74 12.93 11.41
C GLY A 107 -6.90 11.99 11.18
N SER A 108 -8.11 12.44 11.49
CA SER A 108 -9.33 11.68 11.30
C SER A 108 -10.47 12.60 10.92
N GLY A 109 -11.35 12.14 10.03
CA GLY A 109 -12.47 12.91 9.55
C GLY A 109 -13.35 12.14 8.60
N ARG A 110 -14.07 12.87 7.76
CA ARG A 110 -14.98 12.30 6.77
C ARG A 110 -14.50 12.57 5.36
N PHE A 111 -14.81 11.65 4.45
CA PHE A 111 -14.51 11.79 3.03
C PHE A 111 -15.75 11.58 2.16
N VAL A 112 -15.62 12.09 0.93
CA VAL A 112 -16.46 11.77 -0.21
C VAL A 112 -15.57 11.49 -1.41
N ILE A 113 -15.93 10.49 -2.21
CA ILE A 113 -15.41 10.30 -3.56
C ILE A 113 -16.58 10.59 -4.51
N ALA A 114 -16.39 11.53 -5.43
CA ALA A 114 -17.38 11.90 -6.41
C ALA A 114 -16.79 11.92 -7.81
N SER A 115 -17.59 11.56 -8.80
CA SER A 115 -17.31 11.86 -10.20
C SER A 115 -17.86 13.25 -10.49
N ARG A 116 -17.01 14.11 -11.04
CA ARG A 116 -17.35 15.47 -11.44
C ARG A 116 -16.67 15.76 -12.78
N ASP A 117 -17.48 16.13 -13.75
CA ASP A 117 -17.05 16.40 -15.13
C ASP A 117 -16.28 15.18 -15.69
N ASP A 118 -15.04 15.35 -16.13
CA ASP A 118 -14.19 14.29 -16.69
C ASP A 118 -13.15 13.75 -15.68
N ALA A 119 -13.40 13.88 -14.36
CA ALA A 119 -12.48 13.44 -13.32
C ALA A 119 -13.18 12.80 -12.11
N THR A 120 -12.44 11.95 -11.39
CA THR A 120 -12.82 11.48 -10.06
C THR A 120 -12.11 12.32 -9.00
N GLN A 121 -12.88 12.89 -8.06
CA GLN A 121 -12.37 13.73 -7.00
C GLN A 121 -12.71 13.16 -5.62
N PRO A 122 -11.70 12.75 -4.81
CA PRO A 122 -11.87 12.64 -3.38
C PRO A 122 -11.74 14.01 -2.70
N ALA A 123 -12.56 14.23 -1.69
CA ALA A 123 -12.40 15.33 -0.74
C ALA A 123 -12.58 14.83 0.68
N TYR A 124 -11.95 15.51 1.63
CA TYR A 124 -12.14 15.24 3.04
C TYR A 124 -12.24 16.52 3.88
N SER A 125 -12.83 16.37 5.07
CA SER A 125 -12.83 17.37 6.13
C SER A 125 -12.47 16.68 7.46
N LEU A 126 -11.46 17.21 8.16
CA LEU A 126 -10.96 16.65 9.40
C LEU A 126 -11.83 17.04 10.59
N GLY A 127 -12.30 16.02 11.33
CA GLY A 127 -12.88 16.19 12.65
C GLY A 127 -11.80 16.34 13.74
N GLN A 128 -10.67 15.65 13.58
CA GLN A 128 -9.56 15.62 14.55
C GLN A 128 -8.20 15.65 13.84
N PRO A 129 -7.19 16.40 14.36
CA PRO A 129 -7.27 17.30 15.51
C PRO A 129 -8.10 18.56 15.23
N LYS A 130 -8.54 19.27 16.28
CA LYS A 130 -9.23 20.57 16.13
C LYS A 130 -8.33 21.67 15.57
N THR A 131 -7.03 21.61 15.85
CA THR A 131 -6.02 22.55 15.33
C THR A 131 -4.87 21.74 14.74
N LEU A 132 -4.41 22.11 13.54
CA LEU A 132 -3.31 21.41 12.89
C LEU A 132 -1.98 21.71 13.59
N GLY A 133 -1.27 20.65 13.96
CA GLY A 133 0.03 20.69 14.61
C GLY A 133 1.19 20.47 13.64
N GLN A 134 2.37 20.21 14.19
CA GLN A 134 3.59 19.92 13.43
C GLN A 134 3.44 18.68 12.53
N PRO A 135 2.88 17.54 12.98
CA PRO A 135 2.76 16.36 12.12
C PRO A 135 1.86 16.57 10.92
N GLN A 136 0.72 17.23 11.09
CA GLN A 136 -0.21 17.49 9.98
C GLN A 136 0.42 18.39 8.94
N LYS A 137 1.10 19.47 9.37
CA LYS A 137 1.82 20.37 8.47
C LYS A 137 2.96 19.67 7.73
N ALA A 138 3.74 18.84 8.42
CA ALA A 138 4.84 18.10 7.81
C ALA A 138 4.35 17.10 6.74
N LEU A 139 3.16 16.52 6.94
CA LEU A 139 2.55 15.56 6.01
C LEU A 139 1.65 16.21 4.96
N ASN A 140 1.60 17.55 4.93
CA ASN A 140 0.72 18.34 4.07
C ASN A 140 -0.77 17.98 4.21
N ILE A 141 -1.20 17.68 5.43
CA ILE A 141 -2.58 17.37 5.75
C ILE A 141 -3.28 18.67 6.13
N GLU A 142 -4.27 19.05 5.34
CA GLU A 142 -5.09 20.25 5.55
C GLU A 142 -6.34 19.95 6.36
N LYS A 143 -7.03 21.02 6.81
CA LYS A 143 -8.33 20.86 7.49
C LYS A 143 -9.40 20.31 6.58
N GLU A 144 -9.42 20.83 5.36
CA GLU A 144 -10.26 20.36 4.27
C GLU A 144 -9.39 20.35 3.02
N ALA A 145 -9.52 19.31 2.21
CA ALA A 145 -8.72 19.19 1.00
C ALA A 145 -9.47 18.42 -0.07
N ARG A 146 -9.07 18.67 -1.32
CA ARG A 146 -9.59 17.97 -2.48
C ARG A 146 -8.46 17.60 -3.42
N TYR A 147 -8.62 16.45 -4.06
CA TYR A 147 -7.67 15.93 -5.01
C TYR A 147 -8.40 15.41 -6.25
N VAL A 148 -7.63 15.08 -7.28
CA VAL A 148 -8.04 14.27 -8.41
C VAL A 148 -7.33 12.93 -8.32
N ILE A 149 -8.07 11.84 -8.54
CA ILE A 149 -7.51 10.48 -8.59
C ILE A 149 -7.82 9.79 -9.91
N ALA A 150 -6.88 8.95 -10.35
CA ALA A 150 -7.11 7.99 -11.41
C ALA A 150 -6.35 6.69 -11.14
N VAL A 151 -6.93 5.57 -11.53
CA VAL A 151 -6.35 4.24 -11.32
C VAL A 151 -5.38 3.93 -12.46
N ARG A 152 -4.17 3.52 -12.11
CA ARG A 152 -3.15 3.08 -13.07
C ARG A 152 -3.57 1.78 -13.74
N ASN A 153 -3.39 1.71 -15.05
CA ASN A 153 -3.45 0.45 -15.77
C ASN A 153 -2.22 -0.41 -15.42
N PRO A 154 -2.39 -1.58 -14.79
CA PRO A 154 -1.27 -2.42 -14.37
C PRO A 154 -0.53 -3.07 -15.55
N SER A 155 -1.15 -3.16 -16.72
CA SER A 155 -0.54 -3.71 -17.94
C SER A 155 0.36 -2.72 -18.68
N ILE A 156 0.44 -1.46 -18.21
CA ILE A 156 1.27 -0.42 -18.81
C ILE A 156 2.36 -0.01 -17.81
N GLU A 157 3.62 -0.17 -18.20
CA GLU A 157 4.75 0.29 -17.41
C GLU A 157 4.77 1.83 -17.34
N VAL A 158 4.87 2.34 -16.11
CA VAL A 158 4.96 3.77 -15.80
C VAL A 158 6.09 3.95 -14.79
N PRO A 159 7.15 4.73 -15.11
CA PRO A 159 8.23 5.00 -14.17
C PRO A 159 7.75 5.68 -12.88
N GLY A 160 8.47 5.44 -11.78
CA GLY A 160 8.22 6.09 -10.48
C GLY A 160 7.15 5.43 -9.61
N PHE A 161 6.56 4.33 -10.06
CA PHE A 161 5.62 3.51 -9.30
C PHE A 161 6.26 2.21 -8.81
N PRO A 162 5.76 1.62 -7.71
CA PRO A 162 6.19 0.30 -7.25
C PRO A 162 5.93 -0.81 -8.30
N GLU A 163 6.70 -1.89 -8.23
CA GLU A 163 6.52 -3.12 -9.03
C GLU A 163 5.39 -4.02 -8.47
N ALA A 164 4.32 -3.42 -7.95
CA ALA A 164 3.16 -4.13 -7.41
C ALA A 164 2.03 -4.18 -8.45
N GLN A 165 1.33 -5.31 -8.57
CA GLN A 165 0.22 -5.47 -9.52
C GLN A 165 -1.05 -6.00 -8.84
N PRO A 166 -2.21 -5.35 -9.05
CA PRO A 166 -3.48 -5.84 -8.57
C PRO A 166 -3.98 -7.03 -9.38
N ASP A 167 -4.61 -7.98 -8.69
CA ASP A 167 -5.30 -9.13 -9.32
C ASP A 167 -6.72 -8.73 -9.74
N TYR A 168 -6.82 -7.90 -10.78
CA TYR A 168 -8.11 -7.49 -11.32
C TYR A 168 -8.75 -8.65 -12.11
N PRO A 169 -10.01 -9.02 -11.81
CA PRO A 169 -10.75 -9.97 -12.64
C PRO A 169 -10.96 -9.39 -14.04
N LYS A 170 -11.18 -10.27 -15.02
CA LYS A 170 -11.26 -9.91 -16.45
C LYS A 170 -12.23 -8.75 -16.73
N ASP A 171 -13.37 -8.70 -16.07
CA ASP A 171 -14.38 -7.65 -16.24
C ASP A 171 -13.90 -6.27 -15.75
N VAL A 172 -13.04 -6.24 -14.74
CA VAL A 172 -12.41 -5.01 -14.24
C VAL A 172 -11.22 -4.63 -15.12
N ALA A 173 -10.37 -5.60 -15.47
CA ALA A 173 -9.21 -5.38 -16.34
C ALA A 173 -9.62 -4.83 -17.73
N GLN A 174 -10.73 -5.32 -18.29
CA GLN A 174 -11.26 -4.84 -19.57
C GLN A 174 -11.64 -3.36 -19.57
N LYS A 175 -11.92 -2.74 -18.41
CA LYS A 175 -12.25 -1.32 -18.33
C LYS A 175 -11.08 -0.41 -18.66
N PHE A 176 -9.85 -0.88 -18.49
CA PHE A 176 -8.65 -0.10 -18.79
C PHE A 176 -8.41 0.07 -20.29
N ALA A 177 -8.83 -0.91 -21.10
CA ALA A 177 -8.54 -0.96 -22.53
C ALA A 177 -7.05 -0.65 -22.80
N ASP A 178 -6.77 0.30 -23.68
CA ASP A 178 -5.44 0.83 -24.01
C ASP A 178 -5.05 2.08 -23.19
N LYS A 179 -5.91 2.53 -22.28
CA LYS A 179 -5.66 3.75 -21.49
C LYS A 179 -4.66 3.48 -20.38
N ARG A 180 -3.73 4.42 -20.18
CA ARG A 180 -2.75 4.39 -19.07
C ARG A 180 -3.41 4.60 -17.70
N TRP A 181 -4.47 5.41 -17.67
CA TRP A 181 -5.21 5.76 -16.46
C TRP A 181 -6.70 5.72 -16.77
N ILE A 182 -7.51 5.32 -15.80
CA ILE A 182 -8.97 5.45 -15.87
C ILE A 182 -9.51 6.09 -14.60
N ASP A 183 -10.61 6.82 -14.76
CA ASP A 183 -11.40 7.31 -13.63
C ASP A 183 -11.93 6.18 -12.76
N VAL A 184 -12.15 6.48 -11.48
CA VAL A 184 -12.84 5.57 -10.57
C VAL A 184 -14.33 5.62 -10.86
N SER A 185 -14.73 4.99 -11.96
CA SER A 185 -16.15 4.87 -12.36
C SER A 185 -17.03 4.12 -11.32
N GLY A 186 -16.40 3.44 -10.36
CA GLY A 186 -17.06 2.84 -9.21
C GLY A 186 -16.05 2.29 -8.19
N SER A 187 -16.48 2.15 -6.94
CA SER A 187 -15.63 1.79 -5.80
C SER A 187 -14.93 0.43 -5.94
N ARG A 188 -15.46 -0.49 -6.75
CA ARG A 188 -14.85 -1.81 -7.00
C ARG A 188 -13.42 -1.73 -7.53
N LEU A 189 -13.06 -0.69 -8.29
CA LEU A 189 -11.67 -0.49 -8.75
C LEU A 189 -10.69 -0.28 -7.58
N LEU A 190 -11.19 0.17 -6.43
CA LEU A 190 -10.42 0.44 -5.22
C LEU A 190 -10.44 -0.74 -4.24
N ASP A 191 -10.92 -1.91 -4.63
CA ASP A 191 -11.09 -3.06 -3.71
C ASP A 191 -10.11 -4.20 -3.98
N TYR A 192 -8.99 -3.89 -4.65
CA TYR A 192 -7.97 -4.86 -5.03
C TYR A 192 -6.61 -4.38 -4.54
N GLU A 193 -6.02 -5.13 -3.61
CA GLU A 193 -4.65 -4.91 -3.15
C GLU A 193 -3.69 -4.75 -4.33
N ASN A 194 -2.64 -3.99 -4.10
CA ASN A 194 -1.67 -3.55 -5.10
C ASN A 194 -2.24 -2.65 -6.21
N ALA A 195 -3.52 -2.26 -6.14
CA ALA A 195 -4.03 -1.20 -7.01
C ALA A 195 -3.26 0.09 -6.78
N GLN A 196 -2.85 0.72 -7.88
CA GLN A 196 -2.07 1.95 -7.83
C GLN A 196 -2.89 3.10 -8.39
N LEU A 197 -2.83 4.24 -7.73
CA LEU A 197 -3.49 5.46 -8.18
C LEU A 197 -2.49 6.59 -8.32
N VAL A 198 -2.78 7.51 -9.22
CA VAL A 198 -2.22 8.86 -9.16
C VAL A 198 -3.13 9.73 -8.30
N LEU A 199 -2.53 10.60 -7.49
CA LEU A 199 -3.17 11.61 -6.65
C LEU A 199 -2.55 12.97 -6.96
N ILE A 200 -3.39 13.95 -7.26
CA ILE A 200 -3.00 15.31 -7.67
C ILE A 200 -3.85 16.32 -6.89
N GLY A 201 -3.26 17.41 -6.39
CA GLY A 201 -4.02 18.50 -5.78
C GLY A 201 -5.08 19.05 -6.75
N ALA A 202 -6.30 19.27 -6.26
CA ALA A 202 -7.34 19.91 -7.07
C ALA A 202 -7.22 21.44 -7.02
N GLU A 203 -7.77 22.14 -8.00
CA GLU A 203 -7.81 23.61 -7.97
C GLU A 203 -8.64 24.13 -6.77
N GLU A 204 -8.12 25.15 -6.08
CA GLU A 204 -8.69 25.72 -4.85
C GLU A 204 -10.10 26.31 -5.06
N ASP A 205 -10.39 26.82 -6.27
CA ASP A 205 -11.65 27.50 -6.61
C ASP A 205 -12.80 26.55 -7.05
N ALA A 206 -12.59 25.23 -7.04
CA ALA A 206 -13.62 24.29 -7.48
C ALA A 206 -14.79 24.21 -6.48
N GLU A 207 -16.05 24.22 -6.95
CA GLU A 207 -17.22 24.25 -6.03
C GLU A 207 -17.17 23.12 -4.98
N PRO A 208 -17.55 23.38 -3.73
CA PRO A 208 -17.45 22.41 -2.63
C PRO A 208 -18.14 21.08 -2.93
N LEU A 209 -17.52 19.98 -2.52
CA LEU A 209 -18.17 18.67 -2.48
C LEU A 209 -18.86 18.51 -1.13
N ASP A 210 -20.10 18.01 -1.13
CA ASP A 210 -20.83 17.70 0.09
C ASP A 210 -20.20 16.47 0.77
N ILE A 211 -19.28 16.74 1.69
CA ILE A 211 -18.70 15.74 2.59
C ILE A 211 -19.76 15.53 3.67
N GLY A 212 -20.79 14.74 3.35
CA GLY A 212 -22.05 14.68 4.11
C GLY A 212 -21.86 14.66 5.63
N SER A 213 -22.75 15.23 6.41
CA SER A 213 -22.54 15.56 7.84
C SER A 213 -22.72 14.40 8.84
N GLY A 214 -22.63 13.13 8.41
CA GLY A 214 -23.02 11.97 9.22
C GLY A 214 -21.89 11.37 10.06
N GLY A 215 -21.96 11.53 11.39
CA GLY A 215 -21.16 10.80 12.38
C GLY A 215 -19.77 11.38 12.67
N GLU A 216 -19.35 11.36 13.94
CA GLU A 216 -17.97 11.66 14.33
C GLU A 216 -17.11 10.44 14.04
N ALA A 217 -16.00 10.64 13.33
CA ALA A 217 -15.09 9.55 13.02
C ALA A 217 -14.37 9.05 14.28
N ASP A 218 -14.38 7.74 14.52
CA ASP A 218 -13.74 7.13 15.68
C ASP A 218 -12.71 6.09 15.24
N PRO A 219 -11.46 6.49 14.96
CA PRO A 219 -10.42 5.58 14.47
C PRO A 219 -10.10 4.46 15.46
N PHE A 220 -10.15 4.74 16.77
CA PHE A 220 -9.82 3.74 17.79
C PHE A 220 -10.87 2.63 17.82
N ALA A 221 -12.16 2.98 17.79
CA ALA A 221 -13.21 1.99 17.67
C ALA A 221 -13.20 1.28 16.31
N THR A 222 -12.93 2.03 15.23
CA THR A 222 -12.95 1.53 13.86
C THR A 222 -11.88 0.48 13.59
N PHE A 223 -10.67 0.70 14.11
CA PHE A 223 -9.53 -0.19 13.90
C PHE A 223 -9.20 -1.04 15.13
N GLU A 224 -10.08 -1.07 16.14
CA GLU A 224 -9.89 -1.80 17.40
C GLU A 224 -8.55 -1.46 18.10
N LEU A 225 -8.16 -0.17 18.09
CA LEU A 225 -6.93 0.31 18.72
C LEU A 225 -7.22 0.71 20.18
N ASP A 226 -6.37 0.28 21.11
CA ASP A 226 -6.52 0.63 22.52
C ASP A 226 -6.15 2.10 22.78
N ARG A 227 -7.13 2.93 23.15
CA ARG A 227 -6.91 4.36 23.48
C ARG A 227 -5.98 4.58 24.67
N GLY A 228 -5.85 3.62 25.57
CA GLY A 228 -4.96 3.71 26.73
C GLY A 228 -3.48 3.56 26.35
N ASP A 229 -3.20 2.78 25.30
CA ASP A 229 -1.85 2.35 24.94
C ASP A 229 -1.38 2.92 23.60
N TRP A 230 -2.28 3.36 22.73
CA TRP A 230 -1.94 3.88 21.41
C TRP A 230 -1.55 5.37 21.48
N PRO A 231 -0.36 5.77 20.99
CA PRO A 231 0.04 7.17 21.00
C PRO A 231 -0.91 8.07 20.19
N ASP A 232 -1.34 9.16 20.81
CA ASP A 232 -2.31 10.11 20.24
C ASP A 232 -1.89 11.59 20.32
N ASP A 233 -0.61 11.87 20.65
CA ASP A 233 -0.05 13.23 20.69
C ASP A 233 -0.29 14.04 19.41
N PRO A 234 -0.24 13.47 18.19
CA PRO A 234 -0.54 14.23 16.98
C PRO A 234 -1.97 14.80 16.99
N LEU A 235 -2.91 14.11 17.63
CA LEU A 235 -4.30 14.55 17.72
C LEU A 235 -4.54 15.50 18.91
N ARG A 236 -3.85 15.29 20.03
CA ARG A 236 -4.10 16.04 21.28
C ARG A 236 -3.22 17.26 21.43
N ASN A 237 -1.93 17.09 21.18
CA ASN A 237 -0.88 18.05 21.48
C ASN A 237 -0.31 18.70 20.21
N GLY A 238 -0.65 18.17 19.03
CA GLY A 238 -0.16 18.67 17.75
C GLY A 238 1.34 18.45 17.55
N ALA A 239 1.91 17.46 18.23
CA ALA A 239 3.32 17.07 18.15
C ALA A 239 3.43 15.63 17.64
N PHE A 240 4.57 15.28 17.04
CA PHE A 240 4.84 13.88 16.69
C PHE A 240 4.91 13.04 17.98
N ALA A 241 4.38 11.82 17.94
CA ALA A 241 4.57 10.82 18.98
C ALA A 241 5.69 9.82 18.58
N GLU A 242 6.34 9.29 19.61
CA GLU A 242 7.17 8.10 19.53
C GLU A 242 6.29 6.84 19.50
N ALA A 243 6.75 5.79 18.81
CA ALA A 243 6.08 4.50 18.83
C ALA A 243 6.38 3.78 20.14
N THR A 244 5.34 3.44 20.90
CA THR A 244 5.48 2.81 22.23
C THR A 244 5.12 1.32 22.24
N GLY A 245 4.43 0.83 21.21
CA GLY A 245 3.99 -0.56 21.17
C GLY A 245 5.14 -1.56 21.04
N GLU A 246 5.09 -2.62 21.85
CA GLU A 246 6.00 -3.76 21.73
C GLU A 246 5.63 -4.60 20.50
N ALA A 247 6.63 -4.96 19.69
CA ALA A 247 6.41 -5.68 18.46
C ALA A 247 6.25 -7.18 18.68
N GLU A 248 5.09 -7.72 18.29
CA GLU A 248 4.85 -9.16 18.35
C GLU A 248 5.65 -9.91 17.26
N PRO A 249 6.25 -11.07 17.58
CA PRO A 249 6.96 -11.89 16.61
C PRO A 249 5.98 -12.50 15.59
N VAL A 250 6.31 -12.40 14.30
CA VAL A 250 5.65 -13.07 13.19
C VAL A 250 6.66 -13.88 12.38
N GLU A 251 6.21 -14.97 11.78
CA GLU A 251 7.09 -15.98 11.16
C GLU A 251 7.85 -15.45 9.93
N SER A 252 7.32 -14.47 9.17
CA SER A 252 8.06 -13.80 8.09
C SER A 252 7.43 -12.48 7.59
N GLU A 253 8.19 -11.63 6.88
CA GLU A 253 7.66 -10.46 6.13
C GLU A 253 6.63 -10.89 5.06
N ALA A 254 6.81 -12.10 4.53
CA ALA A 254 5.94 -12.71 3.53
C ALA A 254 4.57 -13.12 4.10
N ASP A 255 4.41 -13.30 5.42
CA ASP A 255 3.10 -13.65 6.02
C ASP A 255 2.14 -12.46 6.13
N ARG A 256 2.64 -11.22 6.02
CA ARG A 256 1.76 -10.06 5.79
C ARG A 256 1.65 -9.68 4.32
N GLY A 257 2.58 -10.15 3.47
CA GLY A 257 2.54 -9.97 2.02
C GLY A 257 1.84 -11.11 1.25
N LYS A 258 1.43 -12.19 1.92
CA LYS A 258 0.71 -13.32 1.32
C LYS A 258 -0.75 -13.35 1.77
N GLY A 259 -1.62 -13.00 0.84
CA GLY A 259 -2.82 -13.78 0.62
C GLY A 259 -4.10 -13.12 1.09
N GLY A 260 -4.52 -12.08 0.38
CA GLY A 260 -5.94 -11.81 0.24
C GLY A 260 -6.69 -13.11 -0.14
N ARG A 261 -7.90 -13.28 0.41
CA ARG A 261 -8.85 -14.37 0.09
C ARG A 261 -9.33 -14.38 -1.37
N ARG A 262 -8.63 -13.69 -2.27
CA ARG A 262 -8.84 -13.61 -3.72
C ARG A 262 -7.55 -13.62 -4.55
N GLY A 263 -6.39 -13.91 -3.97
CA GLY A 263 -5.19 -14.23 -4.74
C GLY A 263 -5.20 -15.70 -5.12
N GLY A 264 -5.56 -16.02 -6.36
CA GLY A 264 -5.49 -17.39 -6.85
C GLY A 264 -4.03 -17.89 -6.98
N PRO A 265 -3.82 -19.21 -7.18
CA PRO A 265 -2.50 -19.86 -7.33
C PRO A 265 -1.62 -19.38 -8.50
N ALA A 266 -2.04 -18.36 -9.26
CA ALA A 266 -1.46 -17.98 -10.55
C ALA A 266 -0.20 -17.08 -10.47
N ALA A 267 0.19 -16.59 -9.28
CA ALA A 267 1.46 -15.85 -9.13
C ALA A 267 2.68 -16.80 -9.05
N ALA A 268 2.46 -18.10 -8.83
CA ALA A 268 3.51 -19.12 -8.87
C ALA A 268 3.80 -19.64 -10.30
N SER A 269 3.06 -19.17 -11.31
CA SER A 269 3.08 -19.72 -12.68
C SER A 269 3.74 -18.80 -13.70
N THR A 270 4.94 -18.28 -13.42
CA THR A 270 5.75 -17.62 -14.45
C THR A 270 7.18 -18.13 -14.43
N ASP A 271 7.77 -18.22 -15.62
CA ASP A 271 9.19 -18.51 -15.93
C ASP A 271 10.17 -17.43 -15.43
N SER A 272 9.77 -16.60 -14.45
CA SER A 272 10.49 -15.44 -13.93
C SER A 272 11.52 -15.80 -12.87
N ALA A 273 12.49 -14.90 -12.65
CA ALA A 273 13.48 -15.05 -11.58
C ALA A 273 12.81 -15.23 -10.20
N ALA A 274 11.65 -14.58 -9.98
CA ALA A 274 10.84 -14.76 -8.78
C ALA A 274 10.16 -16.14 -8.74
N GLY A 275 9.67 -16.65 -9.88
CA GLY A 275 9.14 -18.01 -10.01
C GLY A 275 10.19 -19.08 -9.73
N VAL A 276 11.41 -18.91 -10.25
CA VAL A 276 12.55 -19.81 -9.97
C VAL A 276 12.98 -19.73 -8.51
N ALA A 277 13.06 -18.54 -7.92
CA ALA A 277 13.39 -18.38 -6.50
C ALA A 277 12.34 -19.05 -5.59
N SER A 278 11.05 -18.96 -5.95
CA SER A 278 9.98 -19.66 -5.25
C SER A 278 10.08 -21.17 -5.40
N ALA A 279 10.38 -21.67 -6.61
CA ALA A 279 10.55 -23.09 -6.89
C ALA A 279 11.76 -23.69 -6.15
N LEU A 280 12.79 -22.90 -5.87
CA LEU A 280 14.00 -23.35 -5.19
C LEU A 280 13.99 -23.05 -3.68
N LYS A 281 12.83 -22.68 -3.11
CA LYS A 281 12.71 -22.44 -1.67
C LYS A 281 13.18 -23.66 -0.87
N GLY A 282 14.12 -23.45 0.06
CA GLY A 282 14.67 -24.51 0.90
C GLY A 282 15.88 -25.24 0.32
N VAL A 283 16.36 -24.87 -0.88
CA VAL A 283 17.59 -25.44 -1.43
C VAL A 283 18.80 -25.09 -0.56
N SER A 284 19.67 -26.08 -0.32
CA SER A 284 20.95 -25.88 0.36
C SER A 284 22.05 -25.66 -0.68
N LEU A 285 22.65 -24.47 -0.69
CA LEU A 285 23.78 -24.16 -1.59
C LEU A 285 25.13 -24.36 -0.88
N PRO A 286 26.21 -24.71 -1.60
CA PRO A 286 26.28 -24.90 -3.05
C PRO A 286 25.49 -26.12 -3.57
N SER A 287 24.93 -26.01 -4.76
CA SER A 287 24.18 -27.10 -5.41
C SER A 287 24.41 -27.15 -6.92
N ASP A 288 24.32 -28.35 -7.47
CA ASP A 288 24.31 -28.57 -8.92
C ASP A 288 22.90 -28.41 -9.52
N ARG A 289 22.84 -28.27 -10.85
CA ARG A 289 21.57 -28.16 -11.60
C ARG A 289 20.60 -29.30 -11.31
N ALA A 290 21.08 -30.52 -11.10
CA ALA A 290 20.22 -31.68 -10.85
C ALA A 290 19.52 -31.57 -9.48
N ALA A 291 20.22 -31.07 -8.46
CA ALA A 291 19.67 -30.75 -7.15
C ALA A 291 18.65 -29.61 -7.22
N LEU A 292 18.90 -28.57 -8.03
CA LEU A 292 17.93 -27.50 -8.27
C LEU A 292 16.63 -28.03 -8.91
N VAL A 293 16.74 -28.87 -9.94
CA VAL A 293 15.56 -29.50 -10.59
C VAL A 293 14.79 -30.39 -9.62
N ARG A 294 15.50 -31.14 -8.76
CA ARG A 294 14.88 -31.97 -7.73
C ARG A 294 14.10 -31.12 -6.73
N GLN A 295 14.72 -30.07 -6.20
CA GLN A 295 14.08 -29.15 -5.26
C GLN A 295 12.85 -28.47 -5.86
N ALA A 296 12.92 -28.06 -7.13
CA ALA A 296 11.78 -27.49 -7.85
C ALA A 296 10.60 -28.47 -7.97
N ARG A 297 10.88 -29.75 -8.24
CA ARG A 297 9.86 -30.80 -8.26
C ARG A 297 9.28 -31.08 -6.88
N ASP A 298 10.14 -31.16 -5.87
CA ASP A 298 9.72 -31.39 -4.48
C ASP A 298 8.83 -30.25 -3.94
N ASN A 299 8.95 -29.06 -4.53
CA ASN A 299 8.12 -27.89 -4.25
C ASN A 299 6.91 -27.74 -5.20
N ASP A 300 6.56 -28.77 -5.99
CA ASP A 300 5.45 -28.76 -6.96
C ASP A 300 5.50 -27.57 -7.95
N ALA A 301 6.70 -27.18 -8.40
CA ALA A 301 6.87 -26.08 -9.34
C ALA A 301 6.25 -26.38 -10.72
N PRO A 302 5.76 -25.36 -11.46
CA PRO A 302 5.27 -25.55 -12.82
C PRO A 302 6.32 -26.15 -13.76
N ASP A 303 5.88 -26.97 -14.72
CA ASP A 303 6.76 -27.64 -15.70
C ASP A 303 7.64 -26.66 -16.49
N GLU A 304 7.15 -25.43 -16.73
CA GLU A 304 7.90 -24.37 -17.38
C GLU A 304 9.11 -23.90 -16.55
N VAL A 305 8.93 -23.79 -15.23
CA VAL A 305 10.00 -23.42 -14.29
C VAL A 305 11.01 -24.56 -14.14
N ILE A 306 10.54 -25.81 -14.06
CA ILE A 306 11.40 -26.99 -14.01
C ILE A 306 12.24 -27.09 -15.29
N SER A 307 11.62 -26.83 -16.45
CA SER A 307 12.29 -26.86 -17.76
C SER A 307 13.34 -25.75 -17.88
N LEU A 308 13.03 -24.54 -17.40
CA LEU A 308 13.98 -23.41 -17.35
C LEU A 308 15.20 -23.73 -16.48
N ILE A 309 15.00 -24.29 -15.28
CA ILE A 309 16.08 -24.71 -14.38
C ILE A 309 16.91 -25.84 -15.04
N GLY A 310 16.25 -26.74 -15.77
CA GLY A 310 16.90 -27.81 -16.53
C GLY A 310 17.82 -27.31 -17.66
N ASN A 311 17.57 -26.11 -18.18
CA ASN A 311 18.37 -25.48 -19.23
C ASN A 311 19.56 -24.66 -18.71
N LEU A 312 19.72 -24.53 -17.38
CA LEU A 312 20.87 -23.85 -16.79
C LEU A 312 22.20 -24.54 -17.17
N PRO A 313 23.32 -23.79 -17.18
CA PRO A 313 24.64 -24.38 -17.41
C PRO A 313 24.95 -25.48 -16.39
N ASP A 314 25.63 -26.52 -16.85
CA ASP A 314 26.03 -27.65 -16.00
C ASP A 314 27.24 -27.27 -15.15
N ARG A 315 26.99 -26.54 -14.07
CA ARG A 315 27.97 -26.08 -13.08
C ARG A 315 27.37 -26.06 -11.68
N GLU A 316 28.23 -25.93 -10.69
CA GLU A 316 27.83 -25.70 -9.30
C GLU A 316 27.43 -24.23 -9.10
N PHE A 317 26.36 -24.01 -8.35
CA PHE A 317 25.86 -22.69 -7.99
C PHE A 317 26.10 -22.45 -6.50
N GLU A 318 26.96 -21.49 -6.19
CA GLU A 318 27.36 -21.16 -4.82
C GLU A 318 26.28 -20.37 -4.08
N THR A 319 25.56 -19.52 -4.80
CA THR A 319 24.54 -18.62 -4.23
C THR A 319 23.30 -18.53 -5.09
N MET A 320 22.18 -18.12 -4.49
CA MET A 320 20.94 -17.83 -5.22
C MET A 320 21.12 -16.71 -6.25
N ALA A 321 22.12 -15.83 -6.07
CA ALA A 321 22.50 -14.82 -7.05
C ALA A 321 23.12 -15.46 -8.31
N ASP A 322 23.91 -16.53 -8.16
CA ASP A 322 24.50 -17.25 -9.29
C ASP A 322 23.43 -17.99 -10.10
N VAL A 323 22.44 -18.57 -9.40
CA VAL A 323 21.27 -19.18 -10.03
C VAL A 323 20.46 -18.12 -10.78
N SER A 324 20.15 -16.99 -10.12
CA SER A 324 19.38 -15.89 -10.73
C SER A 324 20.07 -15.31 -11.96
N LYS A 325 21.40 -15.15 -11.89
CA LYS A 325 22.23 -14.70 -13.01
C LYS A 325 22.15 -15.69 -14.17
N ALA A 326 22.28 -16.99 -13.90
CA ALA A 326 22.22 -18.01 -14.93
C ALA A 326 20.82 -18.13 -15.56
N VAL A 327 19.75 -17.93 -14.79
CA VAL A 327 18.38 -17.83 -15.33
C VAL A 327 18.26 -16.65 -16.30
N GLY A 328 18.90 -15.52 -16.00
CA GLY A 328 18.96 -14.36 -16.89
C GLY A 328 19.80 -14.58 -18.16
N GLU A 329 20.72 -15.56 -18.16
CA GLU A 329 21.55 -15.92 -19.31
C GLU A 329 20.86 -16.93 -20.25
N VAL A 330 19.85 -17.66 -19.76
CA VAL A 330 19.13 -18.73 -20.49
C VAL A 330 17.79 -18.26 -21.08
N ARG A 331 17.30 -17.10 -20.63
CA ARG A 331 16.17 -16.37 -21.24
C ARG A 331 16.60 -15.60 -22.48
#